data_AF-A0A257MZV7-F1
#
_entry.id   AF-A0A257MZV7-F1
#
_cell.length_a   1.000
_cell.length_b   1.000
_cell.length_c   1.000
_cell.angle_alpha   90.00
_cell.angle_beta   90.00
_cell.angle_gamma   90.00
#
_symmetry.space_group_name_H-M   'P 1'
#
loop_
_entity.id
_entity.type
_entity.pdbx_description
1 polymer ?
#
loop_
_entity_poly.entity_id
_entity_poly.type
_entity_poly.pdbx_seq_one_letter_code
_entity_poly.pdbx_strand_id
1 'polypeptide(L)'
;MTLSTHKIVHIADEAKKKKLSKAQKQFNQLIKKIADQKKLLLEWQDTLPQYNQRLSESYTPLMTKFNNQRIEWLHLLDRAYNNKDFSNADKKKLRHLLNELSHELVFSHGKEELKELYNKYAQESDFVQGDDFEFSSPEKTHATLEKKTAKQLEKQAKQQQEQEKISKSIQSVYRQLVASLHPDREPDEQERERKTKLMQKVNVAYGKKDLLQLLELQLAVEQIDQAHLNNLSEDRLKHFNKVLQEQFNELSEEIEDIESAFKRQMNLSLAIHLSPKYLMKNLDEAMKDLQRSIKGLQTNNKAAKESAILKSWLKSYQIPKTVDSF
;
A
#
# COMPACT_ATOMS: atom_id res chain seq x y z
N MET A 1 -39.51 -72.58 -31.65
CA MET A 1 -38.70 -73.00 -30.48
C MET A 1 -38.49 -71.80 -29.57
N THR A 2 -39.03 -71.93 -28.35
CA THR A 2 -38.59 -71.40 -27.04
C THR A 2 -37.07 -71.17 -26.90
N LEU A 3 -36.45 -70.38 -26.01
CA LEU A 3 -36.82 -69.51 -24.88
C LEU A 3 -35.50 -68.81 -24.40
N SER A 4 -35.62 -67.57 -23.90
CA SER A 4 -34.94 -66.96 -22.74
C SER A 4 -33.41 -66.72 -22.60
N THR A 5 -33.16 -65.43 -22.30
CA THR A 5 -32.35 -64.82 -21.21
C THR A 5 -30.83 -64.70 -21.33
N HIS A 6 -30.30 -63.47 -21.19
CA HIS A 6 -29.59 -63.06 -19.96
C HIS A 6 -29.61 -61.52 -19.75
N LYS A 7 -29.51 -61.16 -18.47
CA LYS A 7 -29.87 -59.90 -17.79
C LYS A 7 -28.94 -58.70 -18.05
N ILE A 8 -29.56 -57.54 -17.86
CA ILE A 8 -29.02 -56.18 -17.68
C ILE A 8 -27.92 -56.13 -16.60
N VAL A 9 -26.81 -55.43 -16.88
CA VAL A 9 -26.07 -54.64 -15.87
C VAL A 9 -25.74 -53.28 -16.48
N HIS A 10 -26.58 -52.29 -16.20
CA HIS A 10 -26.18 -50.90 -16.26
C HIS A 10 -25.17 -50.68 -15.13
N ILE A 11 -23.88 -50.55 -15.43
CA ILE A 11 -22.97 -49.83 -14.53
C ILE A 11 -23.20 -48.35 -14.81
N ALA A 12 -24.31 -47.85 -14.26
CA ALA A 12 -24.42 -46.44 -13.94
C ALA A 12 -23.51 -46.19 -12.74
N ASP A 13 -22.20 -46.09 -12.98
CA ASP A 13 -21.40 -45.19 -12.16
C ASP A 13 -21.68 -43.78 -12.67
N GLU A 14 -22.91 -43.33 -12.37
CA GLU A 14 -23.12 -41.93 -12.10
C GLU A 14 -22.08 -41.55 -11.07
N ALA A 15 -21.00 -40.92 -11.53
CA ALA A 15 -20.11 -40.15 -10.69
C ALA A 15 -20.98 -39.10 -10.00
N LYS A 16 -21.58 -39.48 -8.86
CA LYS A 16 -22.23 -38.58 -7.92
C LYS A 16 -21.19 -37.52 -7.66
N LYS A 17 -21.36 -36.33 -8.25
CA LYS A 17 -20.57 -35.14 -7.92
C LYS A 17 -20.76 -34.91 -6.43
N LYS A 18 -19.86 -35.47 -5.63
CA LYS A 18 -19.90 -35.44 -4.17
C LYS A 18 -19.82 -33.97 -3.79
N LYS A 19 -20.90 -33.46 -3.19
CA LYS A 19 -21.02 -32.05 -2.81
C LYS A 19 -19.85 -31.72 -1.87
N LEU A 20 -19.06 -30.70 -2.23
CA LEU A 20 -17.85 -30.33 -1.48
C LEU A 20 -18.16 -30.15 0.01
N SER A 21 -17.34 -30.76 0.86
CA SER A 21 -17.42 -30.59 2.31
C SER A 21 -17.12 -29.15 2.73
N LYS A 22 -17.50 -28.76 3.94
CA LYS A 22 -17.20 -27.43 4.47
C LYS A 22 -15.68 -27.18 4.50
N ALA A 23 -14.90 -28.18 4.92
CA ALA A 23 -13.46 -28.11 4.97
C ALA A 23 -12.82 -27.95 3.58
N GLN A 24 -13.32 -28.66 2.57
CA GLN A 24 -12.86 -28.52 1.17
C GLN A 24 -13.19 -27.13 0.59
N LYS A 25 -14.38 -26.60 0.86
CA LYS A 25 -14.75 -25.25 0.41
C LYS A 25 -13.85 -24.19 1.03
N GLN A 26 -13.57 -24.29 2.33
CA GLN A 26 -12.67 -23.39 3.02
C GLN A 26 -11.24 -23.49 2.47
N PHE A 27 -10.74 -24.71 2.22
CA PHE A 27 -9.44 -24.93 1.61
C PHE A 27 -9.31 -24.20 0.27
N ASN A 28 -10.26 -24.44 -0.64
CA ASN A 28 -10.26 -23.82 -1.97
C ASN A 28 -10.36 -22.29 -1.89
N GLN A 29 -11.16 -21.77 -0.95
CA GLN A 29 -11.27 -20.33 -0.73
C GLN A 29 -9.97 -19.72 -0.22
N LEU A 30 -9.28 -20.38 0.71
CA LEU A 30 -8.01 -19.88 1.26
C LEU A 30 -6.90 -19.88 0.22
N ILE A 31 -6.78 -20.94 -0.60
CA ILE A 31 -5.84 -20.98 -1.71
C ILE A 31 -6.04 -19.78 -2.65
N LYS A 32 -7.30 -19.51 -3.03
CA LYS A 32 -7.63 -18.36 -3.87
C LYS A 32 -7.23 -17.04 -3.20
N LYS A 33 -7.61 -16.84 -1.94
CA LYS A 33 -7.30 -15.62 -1.19
C LYS A 33 -5.80 -15.38 -1.04
N ILE A 34 -5.02 -16.42 -0.76
CA ILE A 34 -3.56 -16.34 -0.68
C ILE A 34 -2.96 -15.96 -2.03
N ALA A 35 -3.42 -16.58 -3.12
CA ALA A 35 -2.96 -16.21 -4.47
C ALA A 35 -3.25 -14.74 -4.79
N ASP A 36 -4.45 -14.26 -4.46
CA ASP A 36 -4.84 -12.86 -4.64
C ASP A 36 -3.96 -11.91 -3.79
N GLN A 37 -3.64 -12.27 -2.54
CA GLN A 37 -2.76 -11.46 -1.69
C GLN A 37 -1.30 -11.46 -2.14
N LYS A 38 -0.75 -12.61 -2.54
CA LYS A 38 0.61 -12.66 -3.12
C LYS A 38 0.72 -11.75 -4.33
N LYS A 39 -0.31 -11.73 -5.18
CA LYS A 39 -0.37 -10.82 -6.32
C LYS A 39 -0.41 -9.36 -5.88
N LEU A 40 -1.25 -9.02 -4.91
CA LEU A 40 -1.34 -7.65 -4.39
C LEU A 40 -0.03 -7.19 -3.74
N LEU A 41 0.65 -8.06 -3.00
CA LEU A 41 1.95 -7.78 -2.41
C LEU A 41 3.00 -7.46 -3.48
N LEU A 42 3.05 -8.25 -4.56
CA LEU A 42 3.92 -7.96 -5.70
C LEU A 42 3.56 -6.64 -6.38
N GLU A 43 2.27 -6.36 -6.58
CA GLU A 43 1.81 -5.07 -7.14
C GLU A 43 2.28 -3.89 -6.27
N TRP A 44 2.27 -4.02 -4.94
CA TRP A 44 2.82 -3.03 -4.01
C TRP A 44 4.33 -2.88 -4.16
N GLN A 45 5.07 -3.99 -4.15
CA GLN A 45 6.53 -4.01 -4.29
C GLN A 45 6.99 -3.38 -5.62
N ASP A 46 6.25 -3.59 -6.70
CA ASP A 46 6.55 -3.00 -8.02
C ASP A 46 6.15 -1.53 -8.12
N THR A 47 5.04 -1.13 -7.48
CA THR A 47 4.49 0.22 -7.63
C THR A 47 5.25 1.25 -6.80
N LEU A 48 5.73 0.91 -5.60
CA LEU A 48 6.41 1.88 -4.74
C LEU A 48 7.67 2.49 -5.36
N PRO A 49 8.60 1.73 -5.96
CA PRO A 49 9.74 2.29 -6.67
C PRO A 49 9.32 3.23 -7.81
N GLN A 50 8.31 2.84 -8.59
CA GLN A 50 7.79 3.65 -9.69
C GLN A 50 7.15 4.94 -9.19
N TYR A 51 6.37 4.88 -8.11
CA TYR A 51 5.78 6.04 -7.47
C TYR A 51 6.86 7.02 -7.01
N ASN A 52 7.88 6.53 -6.31
CA ASN A 52 8.99 7.35 -5.81
C ASN A 52 9.82 7.96 -6.95
N GLN A 53 10.07 7.20 -8.02
CA GLN A 53 10.73 7.71 -9.22
C GLN A 53 9.91 8.82 -9.88
N ARG A 54 8.59 8.63 -10.04
CA ARG A 54 7.72 9.66 -10.61
C ARG A 54 7.63 10.90 -9.72
N LEU A 55 7.65 10.71 -8.40
CA LEU A 55 7.69 11.80 -7.44
C LEU A 55 8.95 12.65 -7.64
N SER A 56 10.13 12.02 -7.76
CA SER A 56 11.41 12.72 -7.94
C SER A 56 11.59 13.32 -9.33
N GLU A 57 11.29 12.58 -10.39
CA GLU A 57 11.58 12.98 -11.78
C GLU A 57 10.52 13.88 -12.40
N SER A 58 9.27 13.78 -11.94
CA SER A 58 8.14 14.50 -12.56
C SER A 58 7.45 15.46 -11.61
N TYR A 59 7.05 15.00 -10.42
CA TYR A 59 6.28 15.83 -9.50
C TYR A 59 7.13 16.94 -8.85
N THR A 60 8.31 16.62 -8.31
CA THR A 60 9.20 17.60 -7.66
C THR A 60 9.62 18.75 -8.60
N PRO A 61 9.99 18.50 -9.87
CA PRO A 61 10.25 19.58 -10.82
C PRO A 61 9.01 20.44 -11.13
N LEU A 62 7.81 19.84 -11.19
CA LEU A 62 6.57 20.61 -11.32
C LEU A 62 6.32 21.48 -10.09
N MET A 63 6.54 20.95 -8.89
CA MET A 63 6.39 21.71 -7.64
C MET A 63 7.40 22.86 -7.57
N THR A 64 8.63 22.64 -8.04
CA THR A 64 9.64 23.68 -8.18
C THR A 64 9.17 24.78 -9.15
N LYS A 65 8.67 24.41 -10.33
CA LYS A 65 8.11 25.36 -11.31
C LYS A 65 6.93 26.15 -10.74
N PHE A 66 6.05 25.49 -9.99
CA PHE A 66 4.93 26.12 -9.31
C PHE A 66 5.41 27.15 -8.28
N ASN A 67 6.34 26.77 -7.41
CA ASN A 67 6.91 27.69 -6.43
C ASN A 67 7.66 28.86 -7.08
N ASN A 68 8.35 28.64 -8.21
CA ASN A 68 8.97 29.75 -8.94
C ASN A 68 7.94 30.75 -9.48
N GLN A 69 6.76 30.28 -9.91
CA GLN A 69 5.66 31.19 -10.30
C GLN A 69 5.07 31.94 -9.12
N ARG A 70 4.99 31.30 -7.95
CA ARG A 70 4.58 31.97 -6.70
C ARG A 70 5.60 33.02 -6.25
N ILE A 71 6.90 32.78 -6.45
CA ILE A 71 7.95 33.76 -6.19
C ILE A 71 7.87 34.95 -7.16
N GLU A 72 7.63 34.71 -8.46
CA GLU A 72 7.39 35.80 -9.42
C GLU A 72 6.16 36.64 -9.01
N TRP A 73 5.08 35.99 -8.55
CA TRP A 73 3.92 36.66 -8.00
C TRP A 73 4.28 37.52 -6.77
N LEU A 74 5.03 36.97 -5.83
CA LEU A 74 5.50 37.67 -4.63
C LEU A 74 6.29 38.95 -4.99
N HIS A 75 7.20 38.88 -5.96
CA HIS A 75 7.94 40.05 -6.44
C HIS A 75 7.06 41.07 -7.19
N LEU A 76 6.01 40.64 -7.87
CA LEU A 76 5.02 41.56 -8.46
C LEU A 76 4.28 42.33 -7.36
N LEU A 77 3.88 41.64 -6.28
CA LEU A 77 3.23 42.26 -5.13
C LEU A 77 4.14 43.24 -4.39
N ASP A 78 5.41 42.90 -4.16
CA ASP A 78 6.37 43.80 -3.49
C ASP A 78 6.60 45.07 -4.32
N ARG A 79 6.77 44.93 -5.65
CA ARG A 79 6.87 46.09 -6.55
C ARG A 79 5.62 46.97 -6.51
N ALA A 80 4.43 46.37 -6.44
CA ALA A 80 3.18 47.10 -6.33
C ALA A 80 3.07 47.84 -4.99
N TYR A 81 3.50 47.22 -3.89
CA TYR A 81 3.49 47.83 -2.55
C TYR A 81 4.36 49.09 -2.50
N ASN A 82 5.53 49.05 -3.14
CA ASN A 82 6.48 50.15 -3.18
C ASN A 82 6.10 51.23 -4.23
N ASN A 83 5.09 50.99 -5.08
CA ASN A 83 4.62 51.95 -6.07
C ASN A 83 3.62 52.95 -5.46
N LYS A 84 3.83 54.25 -5.73
CA LYS A 84 2.99 55.37 -5.27
C LYS A 84 1.58 55.35 -5.85
N ASP A 85 1.37 54.65 -6.97
CA ASP A 85 0.06 54.55 -7.61
C ASP A 85 -0.95 53.77 -6.78
N PHE A 86 -0.51 52.92 -5.84
CA PHE A 86 -1.38 52.10 -5.01
C PHE A 86 -1.80 52.85 -3.74
N SER A 87 -3.10 52.81 -3.42
CA SER A 87 -3.65 53.48 -2.24
C SER A 87 -3.23 52.78 -0.94
N ASN A 88 -3.39 53.45 0.20
CA ASN A 88 -3.12 52.83 1.51
C ASN A 88 -3.99 51.58 1.76
N ALA A 89 -5.23 51.57 1.25
CA ALA A 89 -6.10 50.40 1.33
C ALA A 89 -5.56 49.22 0.49
N ASP A 90 -5.05 49.51 -0.71
CA ASP A 90 -4.41 48.50 -1.56
C ASP A 90 -3.13 47.96 -0.91
N LYS A 91 -2.31 48.84 -0.33
CA LYS A 91 -1.08 48.47 0.37
C LYS A 91 -1.33 47.54 1.56
N LYS A 92 -2.41 47.75 2.31
CA LYS A 92 -2.82 46.84 3.40
C LYS A 92 -3.10 45.42 2.89
N LYS A 93 -3.80 45.30 1.75
CA LYS A 93 -4.09 44.00 1.11
C LYS A 93 -2.82 43.34 0.56
N LEU A 94 -2.00 44.10 -0.15
CA LEU A 94 -0.71 43.65 -0.68
C LEU A 94 0.19 43.12 0.43
N ARG A 95 0.26 43.83 1.54
CA ARG A 95 1.06 43.45 2.70
C ARG A 95 0.61 42.14 3.34
N HIS A 96 -0.70 41.96 3.53
CA HIS A 96 -1.23 40.70 4.02
C HIS A 96 -0.87 39.53 3.09
N LEU A 97 -1.06 39.70 1.78
CA LEU A 97 -0.68 38.70 0.78
C LEU A 97 0.83 38.40 0.78
N LEU A 98 1.67 39.43 0.90
CA LEU A 98 3.12 39.30 0.96
C LEU A 98 3.56 38.52 2.20
N ASN A 99 2.97 38.79 3.36
CA ASN A 99 3.26 38.06 4.59
C ASN A 99 2.87 36.58 4.47
N GLU A 100 1.61 36.29 4.17
CA GLU A 100 1.10 34.91 4.07
C GLU A 100 1.90 34.07 3.06
N LEU A 101 2.11 34.63 1.86
CA LEU A 101 2.79 33.90 0.80
C LEU A 101 4.27 33.69 1.09
N SER A 102 4.95 34.69 1.66
CA SER A 102 6.37 34.54 2.03
C SER A 102 6.55 33.60 3.21
N HIS A 103 5.66 33.63 4.21
CA HIS A 103 5.64 32.66 5.30
C HIS A 103 5.52 31.23 4.78
N GLU A 104 4.51 30.94 3.94
CA GLU A 104 4.31 29.61 3.40
C GLU A 104 5.51 29.14 2.56
N LEU A 105 6.08 30.01 1.70
CA LEU A 105 7.23 29.65 0.88
C LEU A 105 8.50 29.39 1.71
N VAL A 106 8.73 30.14 2.79
CA VAL A 106 9.88 29.96 3.68
C VAL A 106 9.74 28.70 4.52
N PHE A 107 8.64 28.58 5.28
CA PHE A 107 8.49 27.54 6.30
C PHE A 107 8.02 26.20 5.76
N SER A 108 7.13 26.19 4.75
CA SER A 108 6.56 24.95 4.20
C SER A 108 7.33 24.45 2.97
N HIS A 109 8.06 25.33 2.28
CA HIS A 109 8.77 24.99 1.03
C HIS A 109 10.27 25.28 1.05
N GLY A 110 10.83 25.72 2.18
CA GLY A 110 12.28 25.88 2.38
C GLY A 110 12.91 26.95 1.50
N LYS A 111 12.16 27.97 1.06
CA LYS A 111 12.67 29.09 0.25
C LYS A 111 13.39 30.11 1.10
N GLU A 112 14.55 29.73 1.62
CA GLU A 112 15.34 30.55 2.55
C GLU A 112 15.71 31.92 1.97
N GLU A 113 15.85 32.01 0.65
CA GLU A 113 16.11 33.26 -0.07
C GLU A 113 15.03 34.33 0.15
N LEU A 114 13.83 33.94 0.63
CA LEU A 114 12.72 34.85 0.90
C LEU A 114 12.64 35.29 2.37
N LYS A 115 13.53 34.82 3.26
CA LYS A 115 13.51 35.17 4.69
C LYS A 115 13.58 36.67 4.94
N GLU A 116 14.43 37.40 4.21
CA GLU A 116 14.53 38.86 4.33
C GLU A 116 13.23 39.56 3.93
N LEU A 117 12.61 39.11 2.84
CA LEU A 117 11.35 39.65 2.36
C LEU A 117 10.19 39.33 3.33
N TYR A 118 10.17 38.12 3.89
CA TYR A 118 9.24 37.74 4.95
C TYR A 118 9.40 38.66 6.17
N ASN A 119 10.63 38.82 6.69
CA ASN A 119 10.91 39.66 7.86
C ASN A 119 10.48 41.12 7.64
N LYS A 120 10.72 41.68 6.45
CA LYS A 120 10.29 43.03 6.06
C LYS A 120 8.79 43.23 6.27
N TYR A 121 7.97 42.24 5.89
CA TYR A 121 6.51 42.35 5.95
C TYR A 121 5.89 41.78 7.22
N ALA A 122 6.62 40.94 7.96
CA ALA A 122 6.26 40.43 9.27
C ALA A 122 6.39 41.49 10.37
N GLN A 123 7.45 42.31 10.35
CA GLN A 123 7.73 43.28 11.43
C GLN A 123 6.77 44.48 11.47
N GLU A 124 6.14 44.86 10.35
CA GLU A 124 5.24 46.02 10.31
C GLU A 124 3.81 45.72 10.84
N SER A 125 3.52 44.51 11.34
CA SER A 125 2.13 44.15 11.70
C SER A 125 1.83 44.73 13.06
N ASP A 126 0.79 45.56 13.14
CA ASP A 126 0.18 46.04 14.39
C ASP A 126 -0.50 44.90 15.17
N PHE A 127 0.15 43.74 15.26
CA PHE A 127 -0.29 42.60 16.04
C PHE A 127 0.71 42.37 17.16
N VAL A 128 0.17 42.53 18.37
CA VAL A 128 0.80 42.36 19.67
C VAL A 128 1.49 41.00 19.74
N GLN A 129 2.73 41.06 20.23
CA GLN A 129 3.56 39.94 20.67
C GLN A 129 2.74 39.03 21.60
N GLY A 130 2.43 37.82 21.13
CA GLY A 130 1.75 36.78 21.89
C GLY A 130 2.70 35.61 22.12
N ASP A 131 3.27 35.61 23.32
CA ASP A 131 3.79 34.50 24.14
C ASP A 131 4.64 33.40 23.51
N ASP A 132 5.86 33.31 24.05
CA ASP A 132 6.80 32.21 23.98
C ASP A 132 6.14 30.86 24.28
N PHE A 133 6.11 29.96 23.29
CA PHE A 133 5.71 28.57 23.50
C PHE A 133 6.94 27.73 23.86
N GLU A 134 7.19 27.63 25.16
CA GLU A 134 8.26 26.85 25.77
C GLU A 134 7.97 25.34 25.67
N PHE A 135 8.73 24.63 24.82
CA PHE A 135 8.68 23.18 24.69
C PHE A 135 9.38 22.51 25.88
N SER A 136 8.63 22.03 26.87
CA SER A 136 9.15 21.20 27.95
C SER A 136 8.98 19.71 27.64
N SER A 137 10.10 18.99 27.58
CA SER A 137 10.13 17.53 27.75
C SER A 137 10.16 17.19 29.24
N PRO A 138 9.56 16.05 29.63
CA PRO A 138 10.23 15.19 30.60
C PRO A 138 10.33 13.73 30.14
N GLU A 139 11.50 13.17 30.36
CA GLU A 139 11.83 11.75 30.23
C GLU A 139 11.18 10.86 31.31
N LYS A 140 10.86 9.64 30.86
CA LYS A 140 11.05 8.29 31.46
C LYS A 140 10.43 7.92 32.82
N THR A 141 9.96 6.67 32.82
CA THR A 141 9.93 5.58 33.84
C THR A 141 8.50 4.98 33.94
N HIS A 142 8.21 3.68 34.09
CA HIS A 142 8.92 2.50 34.58
C HIS A 142 8.50 1.24 33.80
N ALA A 143 9.42 0.28 33.73
CA ALA A 143 9.16 -1.10 33.34
C ALA A 143 8.44 -1.88 34.46
N THR A 144 7.37 -2.60 34.11
CA THR A 144 6.78 -3.64 34.96
C THR A 144 6.90 -5.01 34.28
N LEU A 145 7.66 -5.87 34.94
CA LEU A 145 7.83 -7.29 34.63
C LEU A 145 6.57 -8.04 35.07
N GLU A 146 5.73 -8.46 34.12
CA GLU A 146 4.66 -9.43 34.40
C GLU A 146 5.10 -10.86 34.11
N LYS A 147 4.97 -11.69 35.14
CA LYS A 147 5.38 -13.09 35.20
C LYS A 147 4.58 -13.95 34.22
N LYS A 148 5.28 -14.61 33.31
CA LYS A 148 4.77 -15.65 32.41
C LYS A 148 4.21 -16.85 33.22
N THR A 149 2.89 -16.90 33.41
CA THR A 149 2.20 -17.96 34.16
C THR A 149 1.90 -19.18 33.27
N ALA A 150 1.73 -20.36 33.90
CA ALA A 150 1.58 -21.70 33.32
C ALA A 150 0.72 -21.85 32.04
N LYS A 151 -0.19 -20.92 31.75
CA LYS A 151 -0.95 -20.83 30.47
C LYS A 151 -0.07 -20.63 29.24
N GLN A 152 1.09 -19.97 29.37
CA GLN A 152 2.00 -19.74 28.24
C GLN A 152 2.80 -21.00 27.87
N LEU A 153 3.14 -21.84 28.87
CA LEU A 153 3.80 -23.13 28.68
C LEU A 153 2.84 -24.16 28.06
N GLU A 154 1.58 -24.17 28.45
CA GLU A 154 0.57 -25.04 27.81
C GLU A 154 0.28 -24.62 26.37
N LYS A 155 0.27 -23.31 26.08
CA LYS A 155 0.16 -22.77 24.72
C LYS A 155 1.40 -23.08 23.87
N GLN A 156 2.60 -22.99 24.44
CA GLN A 156 3.85 -23.40 23.78
C GLN A 156 3.90 -24.91 23.52
N ALA A 157 3.48 -25.75 24.46
CA ALA A 157 3.43 -27.20 24.28
C ALA A 157 2.43 -27.59 23.17
N LYS A 158 1.27 -26.92 23.11
CA LYS A 158 0.30 -27.08 22.01
C LYS A 158 0.89 -26.60 20.68
N GLN A 159 1.59 -25.48 20.64
CA GLN A 159 2.27 -24.96 19.45
C GLN A 159 3.42 -25.87 18.98
N GLN A 160 4.20 -26.44 19.88
CA GLN A 160 5.27 -27.39 19.55
C GLN A 160 4.71 -28.71 19.00
N GLN A 161 3.69 -29.28 19.65
CA GLN A 161 3.00 -30.47 19.12
C GLN A 161 2.38 -30.20 17.74
N GLU A 162 1.90 -28.98 17.51
CA GLU A 162 1.34 -28.57 16.24
C GLU A 162 2.44 -28.36 15.17
N GLN A 163 3.57 -27.75 15.52
CA GLN A 163 4.75 -27.66 14.65
C GLN A 163 5.34 -29.04 14.30
N GLU A 164 5.35 -29.98 15.24
CA GLU A 164 5.75 -31.36 14.96
C GLU A 164 4.79 -32.04 13.99
N LYS A 165 3.47 -31.84 14.14
CA LYS A 165 2.47 -32.32 13.18
C LYS A 165 2.62 -31.66 11.81
N ILE A 166 2.93 -30.36 11.76
CA ILE A 166 3.22 -29.63 10.52
C ILE A 166 4.46 -30.20 9.84
N SER A 167 5.55 -30.43 10.57
CA SER A 167 6.78 -31.00 10.01
C SER A 167 6.57 -32.43 9.49
N LYS A 168 5.80 -33.25 10.19
CA LYS A 168 5.41 -34.61 9.74
C LYS A 168 4.49 -34.55 8.52
N SER A 169 3.60 -33.56 8.45
CA SER A 169 2.73 -33.30 7.30
C SER A 169 3.53 -32.86 6.08
N ILE A 170 4.44 -31.88 6.22
CA ILE A 170 5.39 -31.42 5.19
C ILE A 170 6.23 -32.59 4.66
N GLN A 171 6.80 -33.41 5.55
CA GLN A 171 7.56 -34.59 5.15
C GLN A 171 6.71 -35.64 4.42
N SER A 172 5.44 -35.82 4.80
CA SER A 172 4.56 -36.76 4.10
C SER A 172 4.18 -36.27 2.70
N VAL A 173 3.85 -34.98 2.55
CA VAL A 173 3.57 -34.32 1.28
C VAL A 173 4.81 -34.36 0.37
N TYR A 174 5.99 -34.01 0.91
CA TYR A 174 7.25 -34.08 0.18
C TYR A 174 7.56 -35.49 -0.31
N ARG A 175 7.43 -36.52 0.55
CA ARG A 175 7.65 -37.92 0.14
C ARG A 175 6.66 -38.37 -0.95
N GLN A 176 5.40 -37.95 -0.88
CA GLN A 176 4.39 -38.24 -1.90
C GLN A 176 4.74 -37.58 -3.25
N LEU A 177 5.17 -36.32 -3.21
CA LEU A 177 5.64 -35.59 -4.39
C LEU A 177 6.88 -36.21 -5.04
N VAL A 178 7.89 -36.55 -4.23
CA VAL A 178 9.13 -37.20 -4.69
C VAL A 178 8.82 -38.55 -5.35
N ALA A 179 7.86 -39.32 -4.80
CA ALA A 179 7.45 -40.60 -5.36
C ALA A 179 6.68 -40.45 -6.69
N SER A 180 5.92 -39.38 -6.87
CA SER A 180 5.12 -39.10 -8.09
C SER A 180 5.92 -38.43 -9.22
N LEU A 181 6.94 -37.63 -8.87
CA LEU A 181 7.76 -36.83 -9.79
C LEU A 181 9.14 -37.42 -10.11
N HIS A 182 9.42 -38.67 -9.75
CA HIS A 182 10.78 -39.21 -9.88
C HIS A 182 11.25 -39.26 -11.35
N PRO A 183 12.29 -38.48 -11.75
CA PRO A 183 12.70 -38.36 -13.16
C PRO A 183 13.20 -39.67 -13.79
N ASP A 184 13.80 -40.58 -13.00
CA ASP A 184 14.35 -41.85 -13.52
C ASP A 184 13.30 -42.89 -13.93
N ARG A 185 12.01 -42.64 -13.68
CA ARG A 185 10.93 -43.57 -14.04
C ARG A 185 10.19 -43.18 -15.31
N GLU A 186 10.53 -42.04 -15.93
CA GLU A 186 9.87 -41.56 -17.15
C GLU A 186 10.69 -41.91 -18.41
N PRO A 187 10.12 -42.69 -19.35
CA PRO A 187 10.78 -43.03 -20.62
C PRO A 187 10.68 -41.92 -21.69
N ASP A 188 9.83 -40.90 -21.48
CA ASP A 188 9.67 -39.75 -22.39
C ASP A 188 10.57 -38.57 -21.97
N GLU A 189 11.43 -38.13 -22.89
CA GLU A 189 12.40 -37.04 -22.69
C GLU A 189 11.73 -35.70 -22.31
N GLN A 190 10.56 -35.39 -22.87
CA GLN A 190 9.85 -34.12 -22.61
C GLN A 190 9.19 -34.10 -21.23
N GLU A 191 8.56 -35.20 -20.84
CA GLU A 191 7.98 -35.34 -19.50
C GLU A 191 9.08 -35.45 -18.42
N ARG A 192 10.26 -36.01 -18.75
CA ARG A 192 11.42 -36.00 -17.84
C ARG A 192 11.92 -34.58 -17.55
N GLU A 193 12.02 -33.71 -18.55
CA GLU A 193 12.37 -32.28 -18.31
C GLU A 193 11.33 -31.57 -17.46
N ARG A 194 10.04 -31.80 -17.73
CA ARG A 194 8.92 -31.23 -16.98
C ARG A 194 8.95 -31.67 -15.51
N LYS A 195 9.12 -32.97 -15.26
CA LYS A 195 9.23 -33.54 -13.91
C LYS A 195 10.48 -33.04 -13.18
N THR A 196 11.59 -32.84 -13.89
CA THR A 196 12.83 -32.26 -13.32
C THR A 196 12.61 -30.82 -12.84
N LYS A 197 11.95 -29.97 -13.65
CA LYS A 197 11.60 -28.59 -13.26
C LYS A 197 10.63 -28.54 -12.09
N LEU A 198 9.64 -29.45 -12.06
CA LEU A 198 8.70 -29.57 -10.95
C LEU A 198 9.41 -30.06 -9.67
N MET A 199 10.30 -31.04 -9.77
CA MET A 199 11.09 -31.56 -8.66
C MET A 199 12.02 -30.50 -8.06
N GLN A 200 12.65 -29.65 -8.90
CA GLN A 200 13.41 -28.49 -8.41
C GLN A 200 12.53 -27.54 -7.59
N LYS A 201 11.32 -27.23 -8.06
CA LYS A 201 10.36 -26.40 -7.30
C LYS A 201 9.92 -27.07 -6.00
N VAL A 202 9.74 -28.38 -5.98
CA VAL A 202 9.41 -29.17 -4.77
C VAL A 202 10.54 -29.10 -3.76
N ASN A 203 11.79 -29.22 -4.19
CA ASN A 203 12.96 -29.13 -3.31
C ASN A 203 13.13 -27.72 -2.73
N VAL A 204 12.88 -26.66 -3.51
CA VAL A 204 12.91 -25.27 -3.04
C VAL A 204 11.80 -25.02 -2.00
N ALA A 205 10.59 -25.49 -2.27
CA ALA A 205 9.47 -25.38 -1.34
C ALA A 205 9.74 -26.14 -0.03
N TYR A 206 10.28 -27.35 -0.11
CA TYR A 206 10.66 -28.15 1.06
C TYR A 206 11.77 -27.49 1.89
N GLY A 207 12.79 -26.92 1.24
CA GLY A 207 13.86 -26.18 1.91
C GLY A 207 13.35 -24.94 2.65
N LYS A 208 12.33 -24.27 2.10
CA LYS A 208 11.64 -23.14 2.73
C LYS A 208 10.59 -23.56 3.77
N LYS A 209 10.36 -24.87 3.97
CA LYS A 209 9.25 -25.44 4.75
C LYS A 209 7.88 -24.89 4.29
N ASP A 210 7.78 -24.54 3.01
CA ASP A 210 6.60 -23.96 2.39
C ASP A 210 5.61 -25.08 2.04
N LEU A 211 4.79 -25.45 3.04
CA LEU A 211 3.75 -26.47 2.89
C LEU A 211 2.76 -26.12 1.79
N LEU A 212 2.48 -24.84 1.57
CA LEU A 212 1.55 -24.38 0.54
C LEU A 212 2.13 -24.66 -0.84
N GLN A 213 3.37 -24.27 -1.11
CA GLN A 213 3.99 -24.49 -2.40
C GLN A 213 4.18 -26.00 -2.67
N LEU A 214 4.44 -26.79 -1.63
CA LEU A 214 4.39 -28.25 -1.74
C LEU A 214 2.98 -28.79 -2.05
N LEU A 215 1.92 -28.27 -1.43
CA LEU A 215 0.55 -28.67 -1.74
C LEU A 215 0.10 -28.20 -3.13
N GLU A 216 0.46 -26.98 -3.54
CA GLU A 216 0.21 -26.44 -4.89
C GLU A 216 0.93 -27.27 -5.95
N LEU A 217 2.19 -27.65 -5.70
CA LEU A 217 2.92 -28.54 -6.58
C LEU A 217 2.28 -29.93 -6.60
N GLN A 218 1.86 -30.48 -5.45
CA GLN A 218 1.15 -31.76 -5.42
C GLN A 218 -0.14 -31.71 -6.25
N LEU A 219 -0.90 -30.62 -6.14
CA LEU A 219 -2.10 -30.37 -6.92
C LEU A 219 -1.83 -30.17 -8.43
N ALA A 220 -0.75 -29.48 -8.79
CA ALA A 220 -0.36 -29.23 -10.18
C ALA A 220 0.22 -30.48 -10.88
N VAL A 221 0.83 -31.38 -10.10
CA VAL A 221 1.50 -32.60 -10.54
C VAL A 221 0.51 -33.75 -10.70
N GLU A 222 -0.41 -33.91 -9.76
CA GLU A 222 -1.39 -35.00 -9.76
C GLU A 222 -2.54 -34.78 -10.76
N GLN A 223 -2.53 -33.74 -11.61
CA GLN A 223 -3.66 -33.32 -12.47
C GLN A 223 -4.99 -33.42 -11.71
N ILE A 224 -5.36 -32.39 -10.93
CA ILE A 224 -6.56 -32.40 -10.07
C ILE A 224 -7.76 -33.05 -10.77
N ASP A 225 -8.07 -34.28 -10.36
CA ASP A 225 -9.42 -34.78 -10.37
C ASP A 225 -10.01 -34.53 -8.97
N GLN A 226 -11.25 -34.05 -8.94
CA GLN A 226 -12.01 -33.77 -7.73
C GLN A 226 -12.07 -35.00 -6.80
N ALA A 227 -11.83 -36.19 -7.35
CA ALA A 227 -11.66 -37.47 -6.67
C ALA A 227 -10.52 -37.52 -5.63
N HIS A 228 -9.35 -36.91 -5.88
CA HIS A 228 -8.22 -37.00 -4.93
C HIS A 228 -8.45 -36.13 -3.67
N LEU A 229 -9.00 -34.93 -3.85
CA LEU A 229 -9.47 -34.07 -2.76
C LEU A 229 -10.61 -34.70 -1.97
N ASN A 230 -11.43 -35.54 -2.61
CA ASN A 230 -12.50 -36.32 -1.95
C ASN A 230 -11.97 -37.50 -1.12
N ASN A 231 -10.73 -37.92 -1.34
CA ASN A 231 -10.06 -39.00 -0.61
C ASN A 231 -9.16 -38.50 0.54
N LEU A 232 -8.91 -37.19 0.64
CA LEU A 232 -8.25 -36.61 1.81
C LEU A 232 -9.18 -36.67 3.03
N SER A 233 -8.63 -37.10 4.18
CA SER A 233 -9.40 -37.11 5.42
C SER A 233 -9.79 -35.70 5.86
N GLU A 234 -10.99 -35.58 6.44
CA GLU A 234 -11.52 -34.29 6.87
C GLU A 234 -10.62 -33.61 7.93
N ASP A 235 -9.96 -34.39 8.78
CA ASP A 235 -9.01 -33.89 9.78
C ASP A 235 -7.73 -33.31 9.15
N ARG A 236 -7.25 -33.88 8.04
CA ARG A 236 -6.10 -33.34 7.30
C ARG A 236 -6.45 -32.01 6.63
N LEU A 237 -7.66 -31.91 6.06
CA LEU A 237 -8.16 -30.65 5.48
C LEU A 237 -8.34 -29.55 6.54
N LYS A 238 -8.87 -29.88 7.72
CA LYS A 238 -8.96 -28.91 8.84
C LYS A 238 -7.59 -28.38 9.25
N HIS A 239 -6.60 -29.26 9.33
CA HIS A 239 -5.23 -28.86 9.65
C HIS A 239 -4.63 -27.95 8.56
N PHE A 240 -4.80 -28.29 7.28
CA PHE A 240 -4.37 -27.42 6.19
C PHE A 240 -5.07 -26.06 6.20
N ASN A 241 -6.38 -26.02 6.43
CA ASN A 241 -7.12 -24.77 6.53
C ASN A 241 -6.57 -23.86 7.63
N LYS A 242 -6.10 -24.42 8.75
CA LYS A 242 -5.48 -23.64 9.81
C LYS A 242 -4.18 -22.99 9.34
N VAL A 243 -3.28 -23.77 8.75
CA VAL A 243 -1.99 -23.26 8.23
C VAL A 243 -2.22 -22.23 7.12
N LEU A 244 -3.15 -22.48 6.20
CA LEU A 244 -3.50 -21.53 5.14
C LEU A 244 -4.10 -20.24 5.69
N GLN A 245 -4.88 -20.31 6.77
CA GLN A 245 -5.41 -19.11 7.41
C GLN A 245 -4.31 -18.30 8.08
N GLU A 246 -3.34 -18.95 8.74
CA GLU A 246 -2.17 -18.30 9.33
C GLU A 246 -1.34 -17.59 8.25
N GLN A 247 -1.06 -18.26 7.13
CA GLN A 247 -0.34 -17.67 5.99
C GLN A 247 -1.09 -16.49 5.34
N PHE A 248 -2.41 -16.61 5.19
CA PHE A 248 -3.23 -15.50 4.72
C PHE A 248 -3.14 -14.30 5.68
N ASN A 249 -3.13 -14.53 6.99
CA ASN A 249 -3.00 -13.46 7.96
C ASN A 249 -1.61 -12.80 7.89
N GLU A 250 -0.53 -13.59 7.76
CA GLU A 250 0.84 -13.08 7.60
C GLU A 250 0.98 -12.20 6.35
N LEU A 251 0.45 -12.64 5.20
CA LEU A 251 0.47 -11.83 3.97
C LEU A 251 -0.40 -10.57 4.09
N SER A 252 -1.52 -10.65 4.83
CA SER A 252 -2.36 -9.50 5.10
C SER A 252 -1.61 -8.46 5.93
N GLU A 253 -0.90 -8.89 6.97
CA GLU A 253 -0.11 -8.06 7.86
C GLU A 253 1.05 -7.39 7.10
N GLU A 254 1.75 -8.12 6.23
CA GLU A 254 2.81 -7.55 5.39
C GLU A 254 2.29 -6.43 4.47
N ILE A 255 1.12 -6.63 3.85
CA ILE A 255 0.49 -5.59 3.01
C ILE A 255 0.05 -4.40 3.87
N GLU A 256 -0.53 -4.64 5.04
CA GLU A 256 -0.95 -3.60 5.98
C GLU A 256 0.23 -2.78 6.51
N ASP A 257 1.38 -3.41 6.74
CA ASP A 257 2.63 -2.75 7.13
C ASP A 257 3.14 -1.83 6.03
N ILE A 258 3.10 -2.28 4.77
CA ILE A 258 3.45 -1.45 3.62
C ILE A 258 2.51 -0.24 3.52
N GLU A 259 1.20 -0.45 3.59
CA GLU A 259 0.22 0.63 3.57
C GLU A 259 0.43 1.61 4.72
N SER A 260 0.66 1.11 5.93
CA SER A 260 0.84 1.92 7.13
C SER A 260 2.14 2.72 7.09
N ALA A 261 3.23 2.12 6.59
CA ALA A 261 4.48 2.83 6.36
C ALA A 261 4.27 3.98 5.37
N PHE A 262 3.57 3.73 4.27
CA PHE A 262 3.27 4.77 3.28
C PHE A 262 2.38 5.89 3.86
N LYS A 263 1.32 5.55 4.61
CA LYS A 263 0.45 6.53 5.26
C LYS A 263 1.23 7.41 6.24
N ARG A 264 2.13 6.82 7.04
CA ARG A 264 3.00 7.58 7.95
C ARG A 264 3.94 8.52 7.18
N GLN A 265 4.58 8.02 6.12
CA GLN A 265 5.47 8.83 5.29
C GLN A 265 4.76 10.04 4.68
N MET A 266 3.51 9.86 4.24
CA MET A 266 2.72 10.90 3.58
C MET A 266 1.79 11.67 4.55
N ASN A 267 1.90 11.41 5.85
CA ASN A 267 1.07 11.99 6.91
C ASN A 267 -0.45 11.87 6.64
N LEU A 268 -0.88 10.71 6.11
CA LEU A 268 -2.27 10.42 5.76
C LEU A 268 -3.03 9.78 6.92
N SER A 269 -4.36 9.94 6.91
CA SER A 269 -5.24 9.28 7.89
C SER A 269 -5.18 7.75 7.77
N LEU A 270 -5.10 7.08 8.92
CA LEU A 270 -5.10 5.62 9.01
C LEU A 270 -6.37 4.97 8.42
N ALA A 271 -7.49 5.71 8.43
CA ALA A 271 -8.80 5.22 7.96
C ALA A 271 -8.92 5.10 6.43
N ILE A 272 -7.99 5.68 5.67
CA ILE A 272 -8.02 5.61 4.21
C ILE A 272 -7.39 4.28 3.78
N HIS A 273 -8.10 3.47 3.00
CA HIS A 273 -7.50 2.30 2.34
C HIS A 273 -6.72 2.73 1.10
N LEU A 274 -5.48 2.25 0.99
CA LEU A 274 -4.65 2.51 -0.17
C LEU A 274 -4.60 1.28 -1.07
N SER A 275 -4.44 1.50 -2.37
CA SER A 275 -4.08 0.43 -3.29
C SER A 275 -3.01 0.96 -4.23
N PRO A 276 -2.19 0.08 -4.82
CA PRO A 276 -1.15 0.51 -5.76
C PRO A 276 -1.71 1.36 -6.91
N LYS A 277 -2.86 0.92 -7.46
CA LYS A 277 -3.57 1.63 -8.52
C LYS A 277 -4.09 3.00 -8.08
N TYR A 278 -4.62 3.10 -6.86
CA TYR A 278 -5.11 4.37 -6.31
C TYR A 278 -3.95 5.35 -6.13
N LEU A 279 -2.79 4.92 -5.64
CA LEU A 279 -1.60 5.77 -5.48
C LEU A 279 -1.15 6.40 -6.80
N MET A 280 -0.99 5.59 -7.84
CA MET A 280 -0.56 6.08 -9.15
C MET A 280 -1.58 7.05 -9.74
N LYS A 281 -2.88 6.75 -9.60
CA LYS A 281 -3.95 7.64 -10.08
C LYS A 281 -3.94 8.99 -9.36
N ASN A 282 -3.81 9.03 -8.03
CA ASN A 282 -3.77 10.30 -7.30
C ASN A 282 -2.53 11.12 -7.66
N LEU A 283 -1.38 10.46 -7.89
CA LEU A 283 -0.19 11.17 -8.35
C LEU A 283 -0.42 11.82 -9.71
N ASP A 284 -1.07 11.11 -10.65
CA ASP A 284 -1.44 11.67 -11.96
C ASP A 284 -2.38 12.87 -11.84
N GLU A 285 -3.39 12.76 -10.99
CA GLU A 285 -4.35 13.84 -10.74
C GLU A 285 -3.66 15.06 -10.10
N ALA A 286 -2.84 14.84 -9.07
CA ALA A 286 -2.06 15.89 -8.43
C ALA A 286 -1.10 16.59 -9.41
N MET A 287 -0.42 15.84 -10.28
CA MET A 287 0.44 16.42 -11.32
C MET A 287 -0.36 17.26 -12.32
N LYS A 288 -1.54 16.81 -12.76
CA LYS A 288 -2.40 17.55 -13.69
C LYS A 288 -2.92 18.84 -13.06
N ASP A 289 -3.35 18.77 -11.82
CA ASP A 289 -3.84 19.94 -11.09
C ASP A 289 -2.71 20.95 -10.88
N LEU A 290 -1.52 20.47 -10.51
CA LEU A 290 -0.35 21.33 -10.38
C LEU A 290 0.04 22.00 -11.70
N GLN A 291 0.01 21.27 -12.82
CA GLN A 291 0.22 21.85 -14.16
C GLN A 291 -0.81 22.92 -14.50
N ARG A 292 -2.09 22.69 -14.18
CA ARG A 292 -3.15 23.68 -14.39
C ARG A 292 -2.91 24.93 -13.54
N SER A 293 -2.53 24.75 -12.28
CA SER A 293 -2.20 25.83 -11.36
C SER A 293 -1.00 26.65 -11.83
N ILE A 294 0.07 25.99 -12.33
CA ILE A 294 1.22 26.67 -12.94
C ILE A 294 0.77 27.54 -14.12
N LYS A 295 -0.04 27.00 -15.04
CA LYS A 295 -0.53 27.75 -16.21
C LYS A 295 -1.41 28.94 -15.79
N GLY A 296 -2.26 28.75 -14.79
CA GLY A 296 -3.08 29.80 -14.20
C GLY A 296 -2.23 30.93 -13.62
N LEU A 297 -1.27 30.58 -12.76
CA LEU A 297 -0.34 31.56 -12.17
C LEU A 297 0.50 32.28 -13.23
N GLN A 298 1.00 31.58 -14.24
CA GLN A 298 1.73 32.21 -15.35
C GLN A 298 0.88 33.26 -16.08
N THR A 299 -0.41 32.98 -16.28
CA THR A 299 -1.34 33.92 -16.91
C THR A 299 -1.57 35.12 -16.00
N ASN A 300 -1.82 34.88 -14.71
CA ASN A 300 -2.03 35.93 -13.71
C ASN A 300 -0.79 36.83 -13.55
N ASN A 301 0.40 36.23 -13.47
CA ASN A 301 1.68 36.94 -13.35
C ASN A 301 1.95 37.84 -14.55
N LYS A 302 1.58 37.40 -15.77
CA LYS A 302 1.68 38.24 -16.97
C LYS A 302 0.72 39.43 -16.88
N ALA A 303 -0.54 39.18 -16.55
CA ALA A 303 -1.55 40.24 -16.48
C ALA A 303 -1.24 41.27 -15.39
N ALA A 304 -0.73 40.83 -14.24
CA ALA A 304 -0.42 41.71 -13.12
C ALA A 304 0.84 42.58 -13.29
N LYS A 305 1.60 42.39 -14.38
CA LYS A 305 2.64 43.37 -14.77
C LYS A 305 2.01 44.71 -15.13
N GLU A 306 0.74 44.72 -15.52
CA GLU A 306 -0.05 45.94 -15.70
C GLU A 306 -0.69 46.36 -14.37
N SER A 307 -0.28 47.51 -13.85
CA SER A 307 -0.72 48.02 -12.56
C SER A 307 -2.23 48.25 -12.48
N ALA A 308 -2.90 48.58 -13.60
CA ALA A 308 -4.35 48.71 -13.66
C ALA A 308 -5.08 47.38 -13.41
N ILE A 309 -4.58 46.28 -13.98
CA ILE A 309 -5.15 44.94 -13.81
C ILE A 309 -4.95 44.48 -12.37
N LEU A 310 -3.75 44.66 -11.81
CA LEU A 310 -3.46 44.30 -10.42
C LEU A 310 -4.34 45.09 -9.43
N LYS A 311 -4.53 46.40 -9.66
CA LYS A 311 -5.47 47.22 -8.87
C LYS A 311 -6.90 46.72 -8.96
N SER A 312 -7.35 46.34 -10.15
CA SER A 312 -8.70 45.79 -10.34
C SER A 312 -8.89 44.50 -9.54
N TRP A 313 -7.89 43.60 -9.57
CA TRP A 313 -7.89 42.38 -8.78
C TRP A 313 -7.86 42.64 -7.27
N LEU A 314 -7.07 43.61 -6.80
CA LEU A 314 -7.04 43.99 -5.38
C LEU A 314 -8.38 44.53 -4.87
N LYS A 315 -9.22 45.11 -5.73
CA LYS A 315 -10.57 45.57 -5.33
C LYS A 315 -11.48 44.39 -4.97
N SER A 316 -11.40 43.28 -5.69
CA SER A 316 -12.20 42.08 -5.40
C SER A 316 -11.61 41.25 -4.26
N TYR A 317 -10.30 41.34 -4.00
CA TYR A 317 -9.66 40.65 -2.89
C TYR A 317 -10.12 41.21 -1.53
N GLN A 318 -10.54 40.32 -0.64
CA GLN A 318 -10.89 40.62 0.76
C GLN A 318 -9.96 39.84 1.67
N ILE A 319 -9.36 40.52 2.64
CA ILE A 319 -8.53 39.88 3.66
C ILE A 319 -9.45 38.95 4.46
N PRO A 320 -9.16 37.64 4.56
CA PRO A 320 -9.93 36.73 5.39
C PRO A 320 -9.99 37.24 6.82
N LYS A 321 -11.17 37.26 7.45
CA LYS A 321 -11.28 37.55 8.88
C LYS A 321 -10.61 36.38 9.62
N THR A 322 -9.59 36.66 10.41
CA THR A 322 -9.02 35.66 11.34
C THR A 322 -10.15 35.17 12.23
N VAL A 323 -10.51 33.90 12.08
CA VAL A 323 -11.36 33.23 13.05
C VAL A 323 -10.44 32.93 14.21
N ASP A 324 -10.59 33.63 15.34
CA ASP A 324 -9.96 33.23 16.59
C ASP A 324 -10.39 31.78 16.85
N SER A 325 -9.46 30.85 16.66
CA SER A 325 -9.68 29.43 16.91
C SER A 325 -9.75 29.25 18.42
N PHE A 326 -10.95 28.93 18.92
CA PHE A 326 -11.18 28.39 20.26
C PHE A 326 -10.58 26.98 20.41
#